data_AF-A0A520C3Y3-F1
#
_entry.id   AF-A0A520C3Y3-F1
#
_cell.length_a   1.000
_cell.length_b   1.000
_cell.length_c   1.000
_cell.angle_alpha   90.00
_cell.angle_beta   90.00
_cell.angle_gamma   90.00
#
_symmetry.space_group_name_H-M   'P 1'
#
loop_
_entity.id
_entity.type
_entity.pdbx_description
1 polymer ?
#
loop_
_entity_poly.entity_id
_entity_poly.type
_entity_poly.pdbx_seq_one_letter_code
_entity_poly.pdbx_strand_id
1 'polypeptide(L)'
;MDRRLLLQLGLAAALPTRLWAATPTVAESQPRLLVVFLRGAYDAANLLVPTSSSFYYEARPNIAIAKKDALPLDADWGLAPALAESIHPLWLKGQAAFVPFAGTNDVSRSHFETQDHIELGQADEGSRDFRSGFMNRLAGVLGAGGVASSRLEAMAFTDQVPLILRGDLPVANQALRDLGKPAISAAQAQTIAGMYANTRLASTVSGGFEVRDEVSREMAGE
;
A
#
# COMPACT_ATOMS: atom_id res chain seq x y z
N MET A 1 11.59 37.00 -32.77
CA MET A 1 11.32 36.07 -31.65
C MET A 1 12.56 35.20 -31.48
N ASP A 2 13.27 35.41 -30.38
CA ASP A 2 14.64 34.94 -30.19
C ASP A 2 14.66 33.48 -29.73
N ARG A 3 15.10 32.58 -30.62
CA ARG A 3 15.05 31.12 -30.41
C ARG A 3 15.90 30.68 -29.20
N ARG A 4 16.89 31.50 -28.84
CA ARG A 4 17.77 31.29 -27.68
C ARG A 4 17.09 31.62 -26.34
N LEU A 5 16.20 32.61 -26.33
CA LEU A 5 15.43 32.97 -25.14
C LEU A 5 14.43 31.85 -24.76
N LEU A 6 13.89 31.16 -25.76
CA LEU A 6 12.95 30.04 -25.58
C LEU A 6 13.64 28.80 -24.97
N LEU A 7 14.90 28.54 -25.34
CA LEU A 7 15.71 27.46 -24.74
C LEU A 7 16.19 27.81 -23.33
N GLN A 8 16.46 29.09 -23.04
CA GLN A 8 16.83 29.55 -21.69
C GLN A 8 15.63 29.54 -20.73
N LEU A 9 14.41 29.80 -21.21
CA LEU A 9 13.18 29.68 -20.42
C LEU A 9 12.76 28.21 -20.20
N GLY A 10 13.17 27.28 -21.08
CA GLY A 10 12.90 25.85 -20.94
C GLY A 10 13.67 25.16 -19.81
N LEU A 11 14.83 25.70 -19.40
CA LEU A 11 15.61 25.17 -18.27
C LEU A 11 15.10 25.60 -16.88
N ALA A 12 14.16 26.55 -16.82
CA ALA A 12 13.61 27.06 -15.56
C ALA A 12 12.29 26.38 -15.14
N ALA A 13 11.78 25.43 -15.93
CA ALA A 13 10.54 24.70 -15.66
C ALA A 13 10.75 23.26 -15.18
N ALA A 14 11.91 22.96 -14.57
CA ALA A 14 12.05 21.78 -13.72
C ALA A 14 11.36 22.05 -12.36
N LEU A 15 10.07 22.35 -12.40
CA LEU A 15 9.24 22.24 -11.21
C LEU A 15 9.24 20.75 -10.86
N PRO A 16 9.70 20.32 -9.67
CA PRO A 16 9.42 18.97 -9.24
C PRO A 16 7.90 18.81 -9.33
N THR A 17 7.45 17.80 -10.07
CA THR A 17 6.07 17.32 -9.99
C THR A 17 5.91 16.78 -8.57
N ARG A 18 5.73 17.69 -7.61
CA ARG A 18 5.28 17.35 -6.28
C ARG A 18 3.90 16.77 -6.51
N LEU A 19 3.78 15.46 -6.34
CA LEU A 19 2.47 14.85 -6.17
C LEU A 19 1.82 15.62 -5.02
N TRP A 20 0.71 16.30 -5.31
CA TRP A 20 -0.09 17.07 -4.35
C TRP A 20 -0.73 16.21 -3.23
N ALA A 21 -0.22 14.99 -3.01
CA ALA A 21 -0.62 14.11 -1.93
C ALA A 21 0.20 14.32 -0.64
N ALA A 22 1.28 15.11 -0.67
CA ALA A 22 2.13 15.33 0.50
C ALA A 22 2.65 16.77 0.59
N THR A 23 1.78 17.71 1.00
CA THR A 23 2.25 18.93 1.66
C THR A 23 2.26 18.67 3.17
N PRO A 24 3.42 18.57 3.84
CA PRO A 24 3.48 18.48 5.29
C PRO A 24 3.29 19.89 5.85
N THR A 25 2.08 20.41 5.72
CA THR A 25 1.66 21.65 6.37
C THR A 25 0.45 21.31 7.20
N VAL A 26 0.69 20.67 8.35
CA VAL A 26 -0.01 20.83 9.64
C VAL A 26 0.58 19.75 10.56
N ALA A 27 1.22 20.20 11.63
CA ALA A 27 2.00 19.42 12.58
C ALA A 27 1.13 18.63 13.60
N GLU A 28 -0.09 18.23 13.27
CA GLU A 28 -0.98 17.51 14.21
C GLU A 28 -1.32 16.08 13.80
N SER A 29 -1.17 15.69 12.53
CA SER A 29 -1.06 14.27 12.15
C SER A 29 -0.45 14.15 10.76
N GLN A 30 0.70 13.50 10.63
CA GLN A 30 1.23 13.13 9.32
C GLN A 30 0.26 12.10 8.69
N PRO A 31 -0.16 12.27 7.43
CA PRO A 31 -1.05 11.32 6.78
C PRO A 31 -0.38 9.94 6.71
N ARG A 32 -1.07 8.91 7.22
CA ARG A 32 -0.60 7.52 7.17
C ARG A 32 -1.29 6.79 6.03
N LEU A 33 -0.54 5.96 5.30
CA LEU A 33 -1.06 5.09 4.25
C LEU A 33 -1.05 3.64 4.73
N LEU A 34 -2.23 3.01 4.78
CA LEU A 34 -2.39 1.58 5.02
C LEU A 34 -2.76 0.89 3.70
N VAL A 35 -1.97 -0.11 3.31
CA VAL A 35 -2.25 -0.96 2.16
C VAL A 35 -2.69 -2.33 2.64
N VAL A 36 -3.94 -2.70 2.34
CA VAL A 36 -4.49 -4.03 2.62
C VAL A 36 -4.58 -4.79 1.30
N PHE A 37 -3.78 -5.83 1.14
CA PHE A 37 -3.81 -6.67 -0.05
C PHE A 37 -4.60 -7.95 0.20
N LEU A 38 -5.80 -8.02 -0.37
CA LEU A 38 -6.70 -9.18 -0.26
C LEU A 38 -6.27 -10.29 -1.23
N ARG A 39 -5.62 -11.33 -0.69
CA ARG A 39 -5.24 -12.53 -1.45
C ARG A 39 -6.44 -13.47 -1.59
N GLY A 40 -6.50 -14.22 -2.70
CA GLY A 40 -7.54 -15.24 -2.92
C GLY A 40 -8.53 -14.95 -4.05
N ALA A 41 -8.31 -13.87 -4.80
CA ALA A 41 -9.16 -13.38 -5.89
C ALA A 41 -10.62 -13.09 -5.50
N TYR A 42 -11.27 -12.25 -6.29
CA TYR A 42 -12.68 -11.97 -6.16
C TYR A 42 -13.23 -11.57 -7.53
N ASP A 43 -14.53 -11.71 -7.71
CA ASP A 43 -15.18 -11.25 -8.93
C ASP A 43 -15.37 -9.73 -8.88
N ALA A 44 -14.42 -8.99 -9.45
CA ALA A 44 -14.41 -7.54 -9.41
C ALA A 44 -15.64 -6.90 -10.05
N ALA A 45 -16.21 -7.52 -11.10
CA ALA A 45 -17.41 -7.01 -11.75
C ALA A 45 -18.71 -7.40 -11.01
N ASN A 46 -18.66 -8.31 -10.03
CA ASN A 46 -19.75 -8.51 -9.07
C ASN A 46 -19.53 -7.77 -7.75
N LEU A 47 -18.32 -7.23 -7.50
CA LEU A 47 -18.08 -6.29 -6.40
C LEU A 47 -18.51 -4.88 -6.79
N LEU A 48 -17.97 -4.37 -7.91
CA LEU A 48 -18.28 -3.09 -8.52
C LEU A 48 -19.01 -3.36 -9.85
N VAL A 49 -20.33 -3.31 -9.79
CA VAL A 49 -21.25 -3.75 -10.84
C VAL A 49 -21.44 -2.63 -11.88
N PRO A 50 -21.08 -2.82 -13.16
CA PRO A 50 -21.33 -1.86 -14.23
C PRO A 50 -22.79 -1.93 -14.69
N THR A 51 -23.71 -1.39 -13.88
CA THR A 51 -25.17 -1.48 -14.07
C THR A 51 -25.70 -0.86 -15.36
N SER A 52 -24.96 0.02 -16.04
CA SER A 52 -25.33 0.56 -17.35
C SER A 52 -24.86 -0.29 -18.53
N SER A 53 -23.99 -1.29 -18.32
CA SER A 53 -23.41 -2.12 -19.38
C SER A 53 -24.30 -3.31 -19.73
N SER A 54 -24.84 -3.37 -20.94
CA SER A 54 -25.57 -4.56 -21.42
C SER A 54 -24.64 -5.78 -21.52
N PHE A 55 -23.38 -5.56 -21.91
CA PHE A 55 -22.36 -6.61 -22.02
C PHE A 55 -22.15 -7.36 -20.70
N TYR A 56 -22.21 -6.68 -19.54
CA TYR A 56 -22.10 -7.35 -18.25
C TYR A 56 -23.20 -8.39 -18.05
N TYR A 57 -24.46 -8.04 -18.38
CA TYR A 57 -25.60 -8.94 -18.25
C TYR A 57 -25.56 -10.07 -19.29
N GLU A 58 -25.22 -9.75 -20.53
CA GLU A 58 -25.10 -10.73 -21.63
C GLU A 58 -23.98 -11.76 -21.38
N ALA A 59 -22.83 -11.30 -20.87
CA ALA A 59 -21.68 -12.16 -20.59
C ALA A 59 -21.85 -13.01 -19.31
N ARG A 60 -22.81 -12.67 -18.44
CA ARG A 60 -22.98 -13.28 -17.11
C ARG A 60 -24.42 -13.69 -16.81
N PRO A 61 -25.07 -14.48 -17.69
CA PRO A 61 -26.51 -14.76 -17.59
C PRO A 61 -26.94 -15.43 -16.28
N ASN A 62 -26.04 -16.15 -15.62
CA ASN A 62 -26.34 -16.92 -14.40
C ASN A 62 -25.84 -16.28 -13.12
N ILE A 63 -24.97 -15.26 -13.20
CA ILE A 63 -24.27 -14.70 -12.04
C ILE A 63 -24.33 -13.16 -11.96
N ALA A 64 -24.85 -12.48 -12.97
CA ALA A 64 -24.99 -11.03 -12.94
C ALA A 64 -25.91 -10.58 -11.80
N ILE A 65 -25.50 -9.54 -11.09
CA ILE A 65 -26.33 -8.86 -10.11
C ILE A 65 -27.29 -7.95 -10.87
N ALA A 66 -28.60 -8.17 -10.73
CA ALA A 66 -29.59 -7.35 -11.42
C ALA A 66 -29.48 -5.89 -10.99
N LYS A 67 -29.73 -4.95 -11.92
CA LYS A 67 -29.63 -3.51 -11.66
C LYS A 67 -30.43 -3.05 -10.42
N LYS A 68 -31.59 -3.65 -10.18
CA LYS A 68 -32.46 -3.36 -9.03
C LYS A 68 -31.93 -3.88 -7.69
N ASP A 69 -31.04 -4.87 -7.72
CA ASP A 69 -30.48 -5.51 -6.52
C ASP A 69 -29.11 -4.89 -6.17
N ALA A 70 -28.42 -4.28 -7.14
CA ALA A 70 -27.18 -3.55 -6.90
C ALA A 70 -27.41 -2.28 -6.07
N LEU A 71 -26.50 -2.02 -5.13
CA LEU A 71 -26.51 -0.80 -4.32
C LEU A 71 -26.01 0.36 -5.18
N PRO A 72 -26.78 1.42 -5.42
CA PRO A 72 -26.41 2.45 -6.38
C PRO A 72 -25.22 3.29 -5.91
N LEU A 73 -24.21 3.45 -6.78
CA LEU A 73 -23.11 4.41 -6.58
C LEU A 73 -23.35 5.68 -7.39
N ASP A 74 -23.65 5.51 -8.67
CA ASP A 74 -24.00 6.57 -9.63
C ASP A 74 -24.90 6.02 -10.75
N ALA A 75 -24.97 6.72 -11.90
CA ALA A 75 -25.81 6.32 -13.03
C ALA A 75 -25.34 5.02 -13.72
N ASP A 76 -24.04 4.71 -13.61
CA ASP A 76 -23.36 3.64 -14.33
C ASP A 76 -22.98 2.47 -13.42
N TRP A 77 -22.70 2.74 -12.15
CA TRP A 77 -22.11 1.79 -11.21
C TRP A 77 -22.98 1.50 -9.99
N GLY A 78 -22.88 0.26 -9.51
CA GLY A 78 -23.42 -0.17 -8.24
C GLY A 78 -22.45 -1.10 -7.49
N LEU A 79 -22.78 -1.42 -6.25
CA LEU A 79 -22.05 -2.41 -5.44
C LEU A 79 -22.87 -3.68 -5.21
N ALA A 80 -22.15 -4.76 -4.93
CA ALA A 80 -22.75 -6.00 -4.45
C ALA A 80 -23.64 -5.75 -3.22
N PRO A 81 -24.83 -6.40 -3.11
CA PRO A 81 -25.70 -6.29 -1.94
C PRO A 81 -24.99 -6.64 -0.62
N ALA A 82 -24.03 -7.57 -0.67
CA ALA A 82 -23.25 -8.00 0.48
C ALA A 82 -22.41 -6.86 1.13
N LEU A 83 -22.24 -5.74 0.42
CA LEU A 83 -21.49 -4.57 0.89
C LEU A 83 -22.39 -3.49 1.52
N ALA A 84 -23.69 -3.76 1.69
CA ALA A 84 -24.67 -2.80 2.23
C ALA A 84 -24.29 -2.26 3.60
N GLU A 85 -23.80 -3.13 4.48
CA GLU A 85 -23.48 -2.78 5.88
C GLU A 85 -21.99 -2.46 6.10
N SER A 86 -21.15 -2.52 5.06
CA SER A 86 -19.70 -2.37 5.19
C SER A 86 -19.14 -1.21 4.35
N ILE A 87 -19.02 -1.40 3.04
CA ILE A 87 -18.36 -0.43 2.15
C ILE A 87 -19.33 0.63 1.65
N HIS A 88 -20.59 0.28 1.39
CA HIS A 88 -21.58 1.23 0.88
C HIS A 88 -21.78 2.46 1.79
N PRO A 89 -21.83 2.34 3.13
CA PRO A 89 -21.90 3.50 4.02
C PRO A 89 -20.65 4.40 3.94
N LEU A 90 -19.48 3.85 3.62
CA LEU A 90 -18.25 4.65 3.43
C LEU A 90 -18.31 5.45 2.13
N TRP A 91 -18.85 4.85 1.06
CA TRP A 91 -19.09 5.57 -0.20
C TRP A 91 -20.04 6.75 0.01
N LEU A 92 -21.18 6.53 0.67
CA LEU A 92 -22.16 7.60 0.94
C LEU A 92 -21.59 8.76 1.76
N LYS A 93 -20.54 8.50 2.57
CA LYS A 93 -19.82 9.51 3.35
C LYS A 93 -18.65 10.16 2.59
N GLY A 94 -18.38 9.77 1.34
CA GLY A 94 -17.22 10.22 0.58
C GLY A 94 -15.89 9.67 1.10
N GLN A 95 -15.90 8.54 1.80
CA GLN A 95 -14.74 7.90 2.43
C GLN A 95 -14.24 6.66 1.67
N ALA A 96 -14.92 6.27 0.59
CA ALA A 96 -14.49 5.20 -0.30
C ALA A 96 -14.41 5.71 -1.74
N ALA A 97 -13.42 5.22 -2.47
CA ALA A 97 -13.27 5.45 -3.91
C ALA A 97 -12.95 4.13 -4.59
N PHE A 98 -13.48 3.94 -5.80
CA PHE A 98 -13.24 2.76 -6.61
C PHE A 98 -12.48 3.15 -7.87
N VAL A 99 -11.44 2.38 -8.18
CA VAL A 99 -10.65 2.57 -9.41
C VAL A 99 -10.85 1.34 -10.28
N PRO A 100 -11.87 1.33 -11.16
CA PRO A 100 -12.08 0.21 -12.08
C PRO A 100 -10.90 0.15 -13.07
N PHE A 101 -10.67 -1.04 -13.63
CA PHE A 101 -9.63 -1.26 -14.64
C PHE A 101 -8.20 -0.95 -14.17
N ALA A 102 -7.96 -0.92 -12.84
CA ALA A 102 -6.62 -0.94 -12.27
C ALA A 102 -6.09 -2.38 -12.23
N GLY A 103 -4.98 -2.65 -12.90
CA GLY A 103 -4.40 -3.99 -13.00
C GLY A 103 -3.08 -4.02 -13.75
N THR A 104 -2.64 -5.24 -14.09
CA THR A 104 -1.45 -5.53 -14.90
C THR A 104 -1.86 -5.94 -16.31
N ASN A 105 -0.96 -5.81 -17.29
CA ASN A 105 -1.16 -6.38 -18.62
C ASN A 105 -0.85 -7.89 -18.66
N ASP A 106 -0.46 -8.48 -17.53
CA ASP A 106 -0.24 -9.91 -17.39
C ASP A 106 -1.53 -10.69 -17.71
N VAL A 107 -1.45 -11.52 -18.76
CA VAL A 107 -2.52 -12.42 -19.20
C VAL A 107 -2.36 -13.83 -18.64
N SER A 108 -1.38 -14.06 -17.76
CA SER A 108 -1.22 -15.32 -17.05
C SER A 108 -2.47 -15.63 -16.24
N ARG A 109 -2.77 -16.92 -16.08
CA ARG A 109 -3.83 -17.39 -15.18
C ARG A 109 -3.26 -17.73 -13.79
N SER A 110 -2.08 -17.21 -13.46
CA SER A 110 -1.37 -17.53 -12.22
C SER A 110 -1.66 -16.48 -11.16
N HIS A 111 -2.43 -16.87 -10.13
CA HIS A 111 -2.66 -16.01 -8.98
C HIS A 111 -1.36 -15.56 -8.28
N PHE A 112 -0.31 -16.37 -8.32
CA PHE A 112 0.98 -16.02 -7.73
C PHE A 112 1.71 -14.96 -8.56
N GLU A 113 1.74 -15.12 -9.89
CA GLU A 113 2.41 -14.13 -10.74
C GLU A 113 1.68 -12.79 -10.74
N THR A 114 0.35 -12.77 -10.77
CA THR A 114 -0.41 -11.52 -10.67
C THR A 114 -0.18 -10.82 -9.32
N GLN A 115 -0.11 -11.58 -8.22
CA GLN A 115 0.24 -11.04 -6.91
C GLN A 115 1.64 -10.41 -6.92
N ASP A 116 2.63 -11.11 -7.48
CA ASP A 116 3.99 -10.60 -7.57
C ASP A 116 4.04 -9.32 -8.43
N HIS A 117 3.32 -9.25 -9.55
CA HIS A 117 3.25 -8.02 -10.37
C HIS A 117 2.69 -6.82 -9.58
N ILE A 118 1.59 -7.02 -8.85
CA ILE A 118 0.97 -5.97 -8.02
C ILE A 118 1.92 -5.54 -6.89
N GLU A 119 2.53 -6.50 -6.18
CA GLU A 119 3.43 -6.20 -5.06
C GLU A 119 4.75 -5.55 -5.52
N LEU A 120 5.27 -5.93 -6.69
CA LEU A 120 6.50 -5.34 -7.23
C LEU A 120 6.26 -3.98 -7.85
N GLY A 121 5.13 -3.77 -8.54
CA GLY A 121 4.84 -2.55 -9.29
C GLY A 121 5.95 -2.17 -10.28
N GLN A 122 6.58 -3.17 -10.89
CA GLN A 122 7.63 -3.01 -11.91
C GLN A 122 6.99 -3.13 -13.30
N ALA A 123 7.70 -2.66 -14.34
CA ALA A 123 7.23 -2.84 -15.70
C ALA A 123 7.10 -4.34 -16.05
N ASP A 124 6.11 -4.68 -16.87
CA ASP A 124 5.87 -6.06 -17.31
C ASP A 124 7.02 -6.57 -18.21
N GLU A 125 7.78 -5.67 -18.82
CA GLU A 125 8.94 -5.98 -19.67
C GLU A 125 10.24 -6.04 -18.87
N GLY A 126 11.02 -7.11 -19.07
CA GLY A 126 12.35 -7.28 -18.50
C GLY A 126 12.42 -8.22 -17.29
N SER A 127 13.56 -8.24 -16.61
CA SER A 127 13.75 -9.07 -15.41
C SER A 127 13.16 -8.39 -14.18
N ARG A 128 12.36 -9.14 -13.42
CA ARG A 128 11.81 -8.71 -12.13
C ARG A 128 12.89 -8.72 -11.04
N ASP A 129 13.05 -7.64 -10.29
CA ASP A 129 13.87 -7.64 -9.06
C ASP A 129 12.96 -7.88 -7.84
N PHE A 130 12.96 -9.12 -7.33
CA PHE A 130 12.19 -9.52 -6.14
C PHE A 130 12.66 -8.88 -4.83
N ARG A 131 13.71 -8.07 -4.87
CA ARG A 131 14.18 -7.25 -3.75
C ARG A 131 13.68 -5.82 -3.86
N SER A 132 12.89 -5.47 -4.89
CA SER A 132 12.40 -4.10 -5.10
C SER A 132 10.87 -4.10 -5.10
N GLY A 133 10.29 -4.05 -3.91
CA GLY A 133 8.86 -3.93 -3.67
C GLY A 133 8.35 -2.50 -3.89
N PHE A 134 7.12 -2.37 -4.39
CA PHE A 134 6.52 -1.08 -4.72
C PHE A 134 6.46 -0.12 -3.53
N MET A 135 5.99 -0.59 -2.37
CA MET A 135 5.85 0.26 -1.18
C MET A 135 7.19 0.61 -0.54
N ASN A 136 8.21 -0.24 -0.67
CA ASN A 136 9.57 0.11 -0.22
C ASN A 136 10.12 1.27 -1.07
N ARG A 137 10.01 1.18 -2.41
CA ARG A 137 10.40 2.29 -3.28
C ARG A 137 9.59 3.56 -3.01
N LEU A 138 8.28 3.43 -2.81
CA LEU A 138 7.41 4.56 -2.50
C LEU A 138 7.81 5.25 -1.20
N ALA A 139 8.13 4.48 -0.14
CA ALA A 139 8.59 5.04 1.12
C ALA A 139 9.85 5.92 0.92
N GLY A 140 10.79 5.49 0.08
CA GLY A 140 11.98 6.30 -0.25
C GLY A 140 11.65 7.60 -0.99
N VAL A 141 10.67 7.55 -1.91
CA VAL A 141 10.17 8.76 -2.59
C VAL A 141 9.48 9.72 -1.60
N LEU A 142 8.82 9.19 -0.58
CA LEU A 142 8.15 9.97 0.47
C LEU A 142 9.11 10.52 1.54
N GLY A 143 10.39 10.16 1.50
CA GLY A 143 11.43 10.71 2.38
C GLY A 143 11.95 9.75 3.45
N ALA A 144 11.47 8.51 3.48
CA ALA A 144 11.95 7.50 4.41
C ALA A 144 13.45 7.22 4.19
N GLY A 145 14.18 7.08 5.30
CA GLY A 145 15.64 6.84 5.27
C GLY A 145 16.48 8.10 4.98
N GLY A 146 15.88 9.29 4.92
CA GLY A 146 16.61 10.55 4.88
C GLY A 146 17.38 10.82 6.19
N VAL A 147 18.47 11.60 6.11
CA VAL A 147 19.36 11.93 7.25
C VAL A 147 18.62 12.60 8.43
N ALA A 148 17.45 13.19 8.16
CA ALA A 148 16.60 13.83 9.16
C ALA A 148 15.63 12.87 9.87
N SER A 149 15.50 11.62 9.42
CA SER A 149 14.58 10.64 9.98
C SER A 149 15.32 9.56 10.76
N SER A 150 15.11 9.54 12.07
CA SER A 150 15.69 8.55 12.98
C SER A 150 14.76 7.34 13.20
N ARG A 151 13.58 7.29 12.56
CA ARG A 151 12.56 6.26 12.79
C ARG A 151 12.30 5.44 11.54
N LEU A 152 11.89 4.19 11.73
CA LEU A 152 11.38 3.37 10.62
C LEU A 152 10.02 3.94 10.22
N GLU A 153 9.93 4.44 8.99
CA GLU A 153 8.71 5.07 8.45
C GLU A 153 7.79 4.08 7.73
N ALA A 154 8.24 2.85 7.54
CA ALA A 154 7.48 1.77 6.92
C ALA A 154 7.37 0.57 7.86
N MET A 155 6.17 0.00 7.92
CA MET A 155 5.86 -1.14 8.76
C MET A 155 4.97 -2.15 8.03
N ALA A 156 5.25 -3.43 8.24
CA ALA A 156 4.45 -4.55 7.79
C ALA A 156 3.74 -5.21 8.98
N PHE A 157 2.49 -5.62 8.75
CA PHE A 157 1.67 -6.35 9.70
C PHE A 157 1.45 -7.80 9.22
N THR A 158 2.53 -8.56 9.06
CA THR A 158 2.54 -9.91 8.50
C THR A 158 3.58 -10.79 9.20
N ASP A 159 3.50 -12.11 9.02
CA ASP A 159 4.46 -13.03 9.66
C ASP A 159 5.89 -12.83 9.19
N GLN A 160 6.06 -12.41 7.93
CA GLN A 160 7.32 -12.08 7.28
C GLN A 160 7.13 -10.81 6.46
N VAL A 161 8.22 -10.06 6.21
CA VAL A 161 8.16 -8.86 5.36
C VAL A 161 7.61 -9.25 3.97
N PRO A 162 6.47 -8.67 3.56
CA PRO A 162 5.81 -9.01 2.30
C PRO A 162 6.62 -8.47 1.12
N LEU A 163 6.42 -9.04 -0.07
CA LEU A 163 7.17 -8.68 -1.27
C LEU A 163 7.06 -7.17 -1.56
N ILE A 164 5.87 -6.60 -1.35
CA ILE A 164 5.59 -5.18 -1.57
C ILE A 164 6.48 -4.23 -0.74
N LEU A 165 7.03 -4.69 0.39
CA LEU A 165 7.89 -3.91 1.29
C LEU A 165 9.36 -4.35 1.30
N ARG A 166 9.76 -5.33 0.47
CA ARG A 166 11.18 -5.71 0.31
C ARG A 166 11.96 -4.60 -0.40
N GLY A 167 13.16 -4.29 0.07
CA GLY A 167 14.02 -3.26 -0.52
C GLY A 167 15.14 -2.81 0.38
N ASP A 168 15.83 -1.77 -0.08
CA ASP A 168 16.99 -1.20 0.60
C ASP A 168 16.61 -0.45 1.87
N LEU A 169 15.37 0.06 1.96
CA LEU A 169 14.89 0.69 3.17
C LEU A 169 14.57 -0.35 4.25
N PRO A 170 15.03 -0.14 5.49
CA PRO A 170 14.64 -0.99 6.61
C PRO A 170 13.15 -0.81 6.91
N VAL A 171 12.46 -1.93 7.16
CA VAL A 171 11.02 -1.98 7.43
C VAL A 171 10.80 -2.72 8.74
N ALA A 172 9.99 -2.14 9.63
CA ALA A 172 9.54 -2.84 10.82
C ALA A 172 8.53 -3.94 10.44
N ASN A 173 8.56 -5.09 11.10
CA ASN A 173 7.59 -6.17 10.84
C ASN A 173 7.01 -6.70 12.14
N GLN A 174 5.67 -6.79 12.19
CA GLN A 174 4.93 -7.33 13.32
C GLN A 174 3.88 -8.33 12.82
N ALA A 175 3.85 -9.52 13.40
CA ALA A 175 2.81 -10.49 13.06
C ALA A 175 1.47 -10.10 13.72
N LEU A 176 0.37 -10.14 12.95
CA LEU A 176 -0.99 -9.85 13.45
C LEU A 176 -1.51 -10.90 14.45
N ARG A 177 -1.02 -12.14 14.38
CA ARG A 177 -1.44 -13.23 15.27
C ARG A 177 -0.93 -13.07 16.71
N ASP A 178 0.14 -12.28 16.91
CA ASP A 178 0.90 -12.22 18.17
C ASP A 178 0.89 -10.80 18.78
N LEU A 179 -0.25 -10.11 18.73
CA LEU A 179 -0.37 -8.72 19.22
C LEU A 179 -0.24 -8.57 20.75
N GLY A 180 -0.42 -9.66 21.52
CA GLY A 180 -0.54 -9.59 22.98
C GLY A 180 0.70 -9.96 23.80
N LYS A 181 1.74 -10.56 23.22
CA LYS A 181 2.96 -10.95 23.96
C LYS A 181 4.23 -10.76 23.12
N PRO A 182 5.23 -10.01 23.63
CA PRO A 182 6.53 -9.92 22.96
C PRO A 182 7.16 -11.31 22.88
N ALA A 183 7.46 -11.79 21.67
CA ALA A 183 8.17 -13.06 21.46
C ALA A 183 9.59 -13.05 22.05
N ILE A 184 10.15 -11.86 22.32
CA ILE A 184 11.48 -11.65 22.90
C ILE A 184 11.35 -10.69 24.09
N SER A 185 11.81 -11.13 25.26
CA SER A 185 11.86 -10.31 26.48
C SER A 185 12.79 -9.10 26.35
N ALA A 186 12.60 -8.07 27.18
CA ALA A 186 13.45 -6.88 27.19
C ALA A 186 14.95 -7.23 27.38
N ALA A 187 15.26 -8.18 28.26
CA ALA A 187 16.64 -8.63 28.49
C ALA A 187 17.26 -9.27 27.24
N GLN A 188 16.49 -10.11 26.53
CA GLN A 188 16.94 -10.70 25.28
C GLN A 188 17.10 -9.66 24.17
N ALA A 189 16.17 -8.69 24.07
CA ALA A 189 16.27 -7.59 23.10
C ALA A 189 17.54 -6.75 23.33
N GLN A 190 17.84 -6.42 24.58
CA GLN A 190 19.06 -5.68 24.95
C GLN A 190 20.34 -6.48 24.65
N THR A 191 20.31 -7.80 24.88
CA THR A 191 21.42 -8.69 24.53
C THR A 191 21.65 -8.70 23.02
N ILE A 192 20.59 -8.85 22.23
CA ILE A 192 20.66 -8.84 20.76
C ILE A 192 21.16 -7.47 20.28
N ALA A 193 20.62 -6.36 20.78
CA ALA A 193 21.09 -5.02 20.44
C ALA A 193 22.59 -4.84 20.75
N GLY A 194 23.06 -5.37 21.89
CA GLY A 194 24.48 -5.39 22.25
C GLY A 194 25.35 -6.17 21.27
N MET A 195 24.87 -7.31 20.75
CA MET A 195 25.58 -8.10 19.73
C MET A 195 25.79 -7.31 18.43
N TYR A 196 24.85 -6.44 18.07
CA TYR A 196 24.89 -5.66 16.82
C TYR A 196 25.44 -4.24 16.97
N ALA A 197 25.77 -3.78 18.19
CA ALA A 197 26.10 -2.38 18.48
C ALA A 197 27.25 -1.80 17.63
N ASN A 198 28.23 -2.63 17.25
CA ASN A 198 29.38 -2.21 16.43
C ASN A 198 29.29 -2.70 14.98
N THR A 199 28.08 -2.99 14.51
CA THR A 199 27.84 -3.47 13.14
C THR A 199 27.05 -2.44 12.35
N ARG A 200 27.09 -2.57 11.02
CA ARG A 200 26.22 -1.83 10.09
C ARG A 200 24.72 -2.02 10.35
N LEU A 201 24.32 -2.99 11.18
CA LEU A 201 22.93 -3.29 11.51
C LEU A 201 22.48 -2.66 12.84
N ALA A 202 23.36 -1.96 13.56
CA ALA A 202 23.06 -1.41 14.88
C ALA A 202 21.77 -0.58 14.90
N SER A 203 21.63 0.37 13.97
CA SER A 203 20.46 1.24 13.86
C SER A 203 19.18 0.47 13.48
N THR A 204 19.27 -0.47 12.54
CA THR A 204 18.13 -1.30 12.13
C THR A 204 17.63 -2.18 13.28
N VAL A 205 18.54 -2.79 14.05
CA VAL A 205 18.19 -3.66 15.17
C VAL A 205 17.57 -2.87 16.31
N SER A 206 18.20 -1.76 16.71
CA SER A 206 17.66 -0.90 17.77
C SER A 206 16.32 -0.27 17.38
N GLY A 207 16.20 0.27 16.17
CA GLY A 207 14.95 0.86 15.67
C GLY A 207 13.83 -0.17 15.53
N GLY A 208 14.14 -1.41 15.14
CA GLY A 208 13.16 -2.50 15.08
C GLY A 208 12.57 -2.85 16.45
N PHE A 209 13.40 -2.90 17.50
CA PHE A 209 12.91 -3.12 18.86
C PHE A 209 12.10 -1.93 19.39
N GLU A 210 12.51 -0.69 19.10
CA GLU A 210 11.77 0.51 19.50
C GLU A 210 10.34 0.53 18.92
N VAL A 211 10.21 0.30 17.60
CA VAL A 211 8.89 0.26 16.94
C VAL A 211 8.02 -0.86 17.51
N ARG A 212 8.60 -2.04 17.76
CA ARG A 212 7.85 -3.16 18.32
C ARG A 212 7.33 -2.86 19.74
N ASP A 213 8.16 -2.25 20.58
CA ASP A 213 7.79 -1.91 21.95
C ASP A 213 6.73 -0.79 21.96
N GLU A 214 6.78 0.15 21.01
CA GLU A 214 5.73 1.15 20.79
C GLU A 214 4.40 0.51 20.41
N VAL A 215 4.40 -0.37 19.40
CA VAL A 215 3.19 -1.11 18.98
C VAL A 215 2.62 -1.96 20.11
N SER A 216 3.48 -2.65 20.87
CA SER A 216 3.02 -3.47 22.00
C SER A 216 2.37 -2.62 23.11
N ARG A 217 2.83 -1.38 23.33
CA ARG A 217 2.24 -0.46 24.30
C ARG A 217 0.90 0.10 23.82
N GLU A 218 0.80 0.51 22.56
CA GLU A 218 -0.45 1.01 21.98
C GLU A 218 -1.53 -0.08 22.00
N MET A 219 -1.19 -1.31 21.59
CA MET A 219 -2.13 -2.43 21.56
C MET A 219 -2.54 -2.97 22.94
N ALA A 220 -1.76 -2.72 23.99
CA ALA A 220 -2.09 -3.11 25.37
C ALA A 220 -2.91 -2.05 26.12
N GLY A 221 -3.02 -0.84 25.55
CA GLY A 221 -3.82 0.27 26.09
C GLY A 221 -5.26 0.32 25.55
N GLU A 222 -5.58 -0.49 24.54
CA GLU A 222 -6.94 -0.77 24.03
C GLU A 222 -7.54 -2.02 24.69
#